data_AF-C7A8H8-F1
#
_entry.id   AF-C7A8H8-F1
#
_cell.length_a   1.000
_cell.length_b   1.000
_cell.length_c   1.000
_cell.angle_alpha   90.00
_cell.angle_beta   90.00
_cell.angle_gamma   90.00
#
_symmetry.space_group_name_H-M   'P 1'
#
loop_
_entity.id
_entity.type
_entity.pdbx_description
1 polymer ?
#
loop_
_entity_poly.entity_id
_entity_poly.type
_entity_poly.pdbx_seq_one_letter_code
_entity_poly.pdbx_strand_id
1 'polypeptide(L)'
;LRERGLEDSACTSGFSVMIKESCDGMGDVSEKHGGGPAVPEKAVRFSFTVMSISLHVADGEEAEEEEKEVIIFQEPKPNSELSCKPLCLMFVDESDHETLTAVLGPVTAERSAMKRSRLILPIGGLPRFFSFRFRGSGYDEKMVRDVEGLEASGSNYVCTLCDSTRAEAAHNMVLHSITRSHQENLERYETWRTNPFSETADELRDRVKGVSAKPFLETHPTLDALHCDIGNATEFYKIFQDEIGEVFQKTNPTREERRSWRAALDKQL
;
A
#
# COMPACT_ATOMS: atom_id res chain seq x y z
N LEU A 1 -27.55 -9.32 -9.78
CA LEU A 1 -28.18 -10.66 -9.68
C LEU A 1 -29.07 -10.94 -10.87
N ARG A 2 -30.16 -10.18 -11.07
CA ARG A 2 -31.04 -10.29 -12.25
C ARG A 2 -30.31 -10.32 -13.60
N GLU A 3 -29.37 -9.40 -13.82
CA GLU A 3 -28.57 -9.35 -15.06
C GLU A 3 -27.72 -10.62 -15.28
N ARG A 4 -27.34 -11.30 -14.19
CA ARG A 4 -26.59 -12.56 -14.21
C ARG A 4 -27.52 -13.78 -14.30
N GLY A 5 -28.84 -13.61 -14.40
CA GLY A 5 -29.82 -14.70 -14.42
C GLY A 5 -29.96 -15.46 -13.10
N LEU A 6 -29.45 -14.91 -11.99
CA LEU A 6 -29.48 -15.54 -10.67
C LEU A 6 -30.76 -15.20 -9.92
N GLU A 7 -31.40 -16.20 -9.32
CA GLU A 7 -32.60 -16.00 -8.50
C GLU A 7 -32.26 -15.33 -7.16
N ASP A 8 -32.89 -14.18 -6.90
CA ASP A 8 -32.64 -13.38 -5.70
C ASP A 8 -32.92 -14.15 -4.40
N SER A 9 -33.89 -15.09 -4.40
CA SER A 9 -34.28 -15.93 -3.27
C SER A 9 -33.30 -17.07 -2.98
N ALA A 10 -32.63 -17.60 -3.99
CA ALA A 10 -31.64 -18.66 -3.82
C ALA A 10 -30.28 -18.10 -3.36
N CYS A 11 -29.94 -16.88 -3.77
CA CYS A 11 -28.65 -16.25 -3.48
C CYS A 11 -28.65 -15.45 -2.16
N THR A 12 -28.73 -16.14 -1.02
CA THR A 12 -28.71 -15.51 0.31
C THR A 12 -27.34 -15.54 0.98
N SER A 13 -26.49 -16.52 0.67
CA SER A 13 -25.16 -16.68 1.26
C SER A 13 -24.08 -16.79 0.18
N GLY A 14 -22.80 -16.72 0.57
CA GLY A 14 -21.67 -16.82 -0.35
C GLY A 14 -21.22 -15.49 -0.98
N PHE A 15 -21.72 -14.35 -0.52
CA PHE A 15 -21.22 -13.06 -1.02
C PHE A 15 -19.83 -12.75 -0.46
N SER A 16 -18.91 -12.37 -1.33
CA SER A 16 -17.59 -11.85 -0.97
C SER A 16 -17.45 -10.41 -1.48
N VAL A 17 -17.09 -9.50 -0.58
CA VAL A 17 -16.87 -8.09 -0.89
C VAL A 17 -15.37 -7.81 -0.88
N MET A 18 -14.83 -7.36 -2.01
CA MET A 18 -13.45 -6.92 -2.11
C MET A 18 -13.35 -5.43 -1.82
N ILE A 19 -12.58 -5.07 -0.80
CA ILE A 19 -12.36 -3.69 -0.36
C ILE A 19 -10.92 -3.30 -0.64
N LYS A 20 -10.71 -2.22 -1.39
CA LYS A 20 -9.42 -1.53 -1.48
C LYS A 20 -9.33 -0.53 -0.34
N GLU A 21 -8.30 -0.65 0.48
CA GLU A 21 -7.98 0.32 1.54
C GLU A 21 -6.87 1.25 1.07
N SER A 22 -6.90 2.50 1.52
CA SER A 22 -5.94 3.53 1.12
C SER A 22 -5.71 4.52 2.25
N CYS A 23 -4.47 4.91 2.49
CA CYS A 23 -4.08 5.91 3.47
C CYS A 23 -2.96 6.76 2.90
N ASP A 24 -3.11 8.07 3.04
CA ASP A 24 -2.21 9.04 2.44
C ASP A 24 -2.05 10.25 3.38
N GLY A 25 -0.83 10.76 3.44
CA GLY A 25 -0.45 11.96 4.18
C GLY A 25 -0.54 13.20 3.30
N MET A 26 -1.04 14.29 3.87
CA MET A 26 -1.18 15.58 3.21
C MET A 26 -0.44 16.65 4.01
N GLY A 27 0.53 17.30 3.36
CA GLY A 27 1.19 18.49 3.89
C GLY A 27 0.39 19.77 3.68
N ASP A 28 0.94 20.89 4.17
CA ASP A 28 0.45 22.25 3.95
C ASP A 28 -1.03 22.47 4.33
N VAL A 29 -1.46 21.87 5.43
CA VAL A 29 -2.82 22.00 5.96
C VAL A 29 -2.82 23.04 7.09
N SER A 30 -3.11 24.30 6.76
CA SER A 30 -2.98 25.41 7.72
C SER A 30 -3.79 25.22 9.00
N GLU A 31 -3.14 25.44 10.14
CA GLU A 31 -3.81 25.44 11.44
C GLU A 31 -4.77 26.63 11.54
N LYS A 32 -5.94 26.40 12.15
CA LYS A 32 -6.91 27.46 12.42
C LYS A 32 -6.67 28.04 13.81
N HIS A 33 -6.85 29.37 13.93
CA HIS A 33 -7.03 30.00 15.23
C HIS A 33 -8.21 29.36 15.98
N GLY A 34 -8.08 29.17 17.29
CA GLY A 34 -9.13 28.58 18.12
C GLY A 34 -8.69 28.41 19.57
N GLY A 35 -9.58 27.87 20.41
CA GLY A 35 -9.27 27.53 21.81
C GLY A 35 -8.80 26.10 22.03
N GLY A 36 -8.49 25.37 20.96
CA GLY A 36 -8.08 23.97 21.00
C GLY A 36 -6.60 23.79 21.35
N PRO A 37 -6.15 22.53 21.53
CA PRO A 37 -4.72 22.25 21.58
C PRO A 37 -4.07 22.63 20.24
N ALA A 38 -2.76 22.93 20.29
CA ALA A 38 -1.98 23.09 19.07
C ALA A 38 -1.96 21.77 18.28
N VAL A 39 -2.18 21.85 16.96
CA VAL A 39 -2.20 20.70 16.05
C VAL A 39 -1.21 20.89 14.90
N PRO A 40 -0.64 19.82 14.34
CA PRO A 40 0.30 19.95 13.22
C PRO A 40 -0.40 20.44 11.95
N GLU A 41 0.34 21.16 11.11
CA GLU A 41 -0.13 21.62 9.78
C GLU A 41 -0.06 20.52 8.72
N LYS A 42 -0.36 19.29 9.12
CA LYS A 42 -0.39 18.08 8.31
C LYS A 42 -1.63 17.28 8.66
N ALA A 43 -2.15 16.55 7.68
CA ALA A 43 -3.29 15.68 7.87
C ALA A 43 -3.03 14.30 7.27
N VAL A 44 -3.60 13.27 7.87
CA VAL A 44 -3.65 11.93 7.30
C VAL A 44 -5.09 11.56 7.04
N ARG A 45 -5.34 10.93 5.89
CA ARG A 45 -6.68 10.49 5.48
C ARG A 45 -6.67 8.99 5.20
N PHE A 46 -7.43 8.25 5.98
CA PHE A 46 -7.72 6.84 5.73
C PHE A 46 -9.08 6.69 5.03
N SER A 47 -9.12 5.88 3.98
CA SER A 47 -10.30 5.70 3.13
C SER A 47 -10.39 4.28 2.58
N PHE A 48 -11.55 3.93 2.04
CA PHE A 48 -11.76 2.65 1.38
C PHE A 48 -12.68 2.76 0.18
N THR A 49 -12.58 1.79 -0.73
CA THR A 49 -13.44 1.65 -1.90
C THR A 49 -13.91 0.20 -2.02
N VAL A 50 -15.20 0.00 -2.26
CA VAL A 50 -15.74 -1.33 -2.60
C VAL A 50 -15.42 -1.60 -4.06
N MET A 51 -14.47 -2.49 -4.32
CA MET A 51 -13.96 -2.78 -5.66
C MET A 51 -14.87 -3.74 -6.41
N SER A 52 -15.33 -4.79 -5.74
CA SER A 52 -16.22 -5.78 -6.33
C SER A 52 -17.05 -6.50 -5.27
N ILE A 53 -18.18 -7.03 -5.71
CA ILE A 53 -18.99 -7.97 -4.94
C ILE A 53 -19.17 -9.20 -5.82
N SER A 54 -18.71 -10.34 -5.35
CA SER A 54 -18.87 -11.64 -5.99
C SER A 54 -19.75 -12.56 -5.16
N LEU A 55 -20.26 -13.60 -5.80
CA LEU A 55 -21.06 -14.67 -5.20
C LEU A 55 -20.38 -15.99 -5.51
N HIS A 56 -20.07 -16.76 -4.48
CA HIS A 56 -19.68 -18.16 -4.61
C HIS A 56 -20.96 -19.00 -4.73
N VAL A 57 -21.14 -19.66 -5.86
CA VAL A 57 -22.26 -20.57 -6.10
C VAL A 57 -21.73 -22.00 -5.99
N ALA A 58 -22.35 -22.81 -5.13
CA ALA A 58 -22.11 -24.24 -5.14
C ALA A 58 -22.95 -24.86 -6.28
N ASP A 59 -22.29 -25.43 -7.29
CA ASP A 59 -22.98 -26.27 -8.28
C ASP A 59 -23.30 -27.64 -7.64
N GLY A 60 -24.42 -28.25 -8.06
CA GLY A 60 -25.04 -29.42 -7.42
C GLY A 60 -24.16 -30.68 -7.32
N GLU A 61 -24.69 -31.68 -6.60
CA GLU A 61 -24.03 -32.86 -5.98
C GLU A 61 -23.14 -33.79 -6.84
N GLU A 62 -22.78 -33.48 -8.09
CA GLU A 62 -22.01 -34.42 -8.94
C GLU A 62 -20.95 -33.77 -9.87
N ALA A 63 -20.30 -32.68 -9.46
CA ALA A 63 -19.09 -32.23 -10.14
C ALA A 63 -18.00 -31.83 -9.14
N GLU A 64 -16.86 -32.52 -9.23
CA GLU A 64 -15.64 -32.23 -8.50
C GLU A 64 -15.21 -30.76 -8.70
N GLU A 65 -15.14 -30.02 -7.60
CA GLU A 65 -14.18 -28.94 -7.29
C GLU A 65 -13.94 -27.80 -8.31
N GLU A 66 -14.99 -27.15 -8.83
CA GLU A 66 -14.85 -25.75 -9.27
C GLU A 66 -15.95 -24.87 -8.64
N GLU A 67 -15.68 -24.31 -7.45
CA GLU A 67 -16.49 -23.21 -6.92
C GLU A 67 -16.46 -22.03 -7.92
N LYS A 68 -17.56 -21.81 -8.63
CA LYS A 68 -17.62 -20.74 -9.63
C LYS A 68 -17.91 -19.40 -8.94
N GLU A 69 -16.91 -18.54 -8.89
CA GLU A 69 -17.05 -17.16 -8.41
C GLU A 69 -17.72 -16.29 -9.49
N VAL A 70 -18.94 -15.82 -9.23
CA VAL A 70 -19.68 -14.93 -10.14
C VAL A 70 -19.60 -13.48 -9.66
N ILE A 71 -19.01 -12.59 -10.46
CA ILE A 71 -18.95 -11.15 -10.15
C ILE A 71 -20.32 -10.51 -10.37
N ILE A 72 -20.92 -10.01 -9.28
CA ILE A 72 -22.23 -9.34 -9.28
C ILE A 72 -22.09 -7.84 -9.48
N PHE A 73 -21.06 -7.24 -8.91
CA PHE A 73 -20.72 -5.83 -9.05
C PHE A 73 -19.21 -5.67 -9.18
N GLN A 74 -18.80 -4.73 -10.02
CA GLN A 74 -17.42 -4.28 -10.12
C GLN A 74 -17.44 -2.77 -10.32
N GLU A 75 -16.65 -2.05 -9.54
CA GLU A 75 -16.55 -0.59 -9.62
C GLU A 75 -15.98 -0.19 -11.00
N PRO A 76 -16.74 0.51 -11.87
CA PRO A 76 -16.29 0.86 -13.20
C PRO A 76 -15.16 1.90 -13.22
N LYS A 77 -15.07 2.75 -12.18
CA LYS A 77 -14.08 3.83 -12.11
C LYS A 77 -13.38 3.82 -10.75
N PRO A 78 -12.53 2.82 -10.44
CA PRO A 78 -11.95 2.64 -9.11
C PRO A 78 -10.98 3.75 -8.68
N ASN A 79 -10.52 4.57 -9.63
CA ASN A 79 -9.68 5.74 -9.37
C ASN A 79 -10.48 7.06 -9.31
N SER A 80 -11.81 6.99 -9.35
CA SER A 80 -12.68 8.15 -9.16
C SER A 80 -12.72 8.54 -7.68
N GLU A 81 -12.67 9.83 -7.40
CA GLU A 81 -12.90 10.37 -6.07
C GLU A 81 -14.31 10.05 -5.55
N LEU A 82 -15.28 9.85 -6.45
CA LEU A 82 -16.67 9.53 -6.10
C LEU A 82 -16.83 8.12 -5.50
N SER A 83 -15.93 7.18 -5.84
CA SER A 83 -15.95 5.82 -5.29
C SER A 83 -15.18 5.71 -3.97
N CYS A 84 -14.31 6.68 -3.68
CA CYS A 84 -13.44 6.68 -2.51
C CYS A 84 -14.17 7.23 -1.27
N LYS A 85 -14.44 6.35 -0.30
CA LYS A 85 -15.19 6.69 0.92
C LYS A 85 -14.22 7.02 2.06
N PRO A 86 -14.23 8.25 2.61
CA PRO A 86 -13.41 8.58 3.78
C PRO A 86 -13.90 7.80 5.00
N LEU A 87 -12.96 7.30 5.81
CA LEU A 87 -13.26 6.56 7.05
C LEU A 87 -12.65 7.25 8.27
N CYS A 88 -11.40 7.69 8.20
CA CYS A 88 -10.72 8.38 9.30
C CYS A 88 -9.98 9.63 8.77
N LEU A 89 -10.18 10.76 9.45
CA LEU A 89 -9.55 12.04 9.15
C LEU A 89 -8.84 12.53 10.40
N MET A 90 -7.55 12.87 10.29
CA MET A 90 -6.75 13.25 11.45
C MET A 90 -5.74 14.34 11.10
N PHE A 91 -5.50 15.29 12.01
CA PHE A 91 -4.39 16.23 11.93
C PHE A 91 -3.18 15.62 12.62
N VAL A 92 -2.40 14.86 11.85
CA VAL A 92 -1.25 14.08 12.32
C VAL A 92 -0.18 14.16 11.23
N ASP A 93 1.08 14.18 11.63
CA ASP A 93 2.19 13.93 10.71
C ASP A 93 2.30 12.42 10.49
N GLU A 94 2.27 11.96 9.25
CA GLU A 94 2.44 10.53 8.95
C GLU A 94 3.77 9.96 9.50
N SER A 95 4.78 10.82 9.69
CA SER A 95 6.06 10.44 10.27
C SER A 95 6.05 10.39 11.80
N ASP A 96 5.00 10.87 12.47
CA ASP A 96 4.76 10.65 13.90
C ASP A 96 4.07 9.30 14.12
N HIS A 97 4.90 8.26 14.22
CA HIS A 97 4.44 6.88 14.36
C HIS A 97 3.61 6.66 15.64
N GLU A 98 3.90 7.37 16.73
CA GLU A 98 3.20 7.19 18.00
C GLU A 98 1.74 7.63 17.87
N THR A 99 1.51 8.85 17.36
CA THR A 99 0.16 9.36 17.17
C THR A 99 -0.58 8.60 16.07
N LEU A 100 0.10 8.28 14.96
CA LEU A 100 -0.51 7.56 13.84
C LEU A 100 -1.02 6.17 14.27
N THR A 101 -0.19 5.41 14.99
CA THR A 101 -0.58 4.07 15.49
C THR A 101 -1.66 4.15 16.56
N ALA A 102 -1.63 5.18 17.42
CA ALA A 102 -2.68 5.38 18.42
C ALA A 102 -4.05 5.63 17.77
N VAL A 103 -4.10 6.41 16.69
CA VAL A 103 -5.35 6.72 15.97
C VAL A 103 -5.82 5.56 15.08
N LEU A 104 -4.90 4.93 14.34
CA LEU A 104 -5.25 3.84 13.40
C LEU A 104 -5.34 2.46 14.07
N GLY A 105 -4.84 2.28 15.29
CA GLY A 105 -4.89 1.02 16.03
C GLY A 105 -6.30 0.40 16.11
N PRO A 106 -7.33 1.16 16.53
CA PRO A 106 -8.71 0.68 16.52
C PRO A 106 -9.21 0.28 15.13
N VAL A 107 -8.88 1.05 14.08
CA VAL A 107 -9.28 0.74 12.70
C VAL A 107 -8.67 -0.60 12.25
N THR A 108 -7.40 -0.82 12.55
CA THR A 108 -6.72 -2.09 12.23
C THR A 108 -7.28 -3.27 13.03
N ALA A 109 -7.67 -3.05 14.28
CA ALA A 109 -8.30 -4.07 15.12
C ALA A 109 -9.67 -4.50 14.57
N GLU A 110 -10.52 -3.53 14.20
CA GLU A 110 -11.82 -3.79 13.57
C GLU A 110 -11.66 -4.52 12.23
N ARG A 111 -10.75 -4.04 11.37
CA ARG A 111 -10.40 -4.71 10.10
C ARG A 111 -10.04 -6.18 10.33
N SER A 112 -9.21 -6.47 11.33
CA SER A 112 -8.77 -7.84 11.64
C SER A 112 -9.91 -8.71 12.16
N ALA A 113 -10.81 -8.16 12.97
CA ALA A 113 -12.00 -8.86 13.43
C ALA A 113 -12.98 -9.16 12.27
N MET A 114 -13.12 -8.23 11.33
CA MET A 114 -13.99 -8.37 10.16
C MET A 114 -13.52 -9.47 9.19
N LYS A 115 -12.22 -9.75 9.11
CA LYS A 115 -11.69 -10.86 8.28
C LYS A 115 -12.21 -12.24 8.68
N ARG A 116 -12.62 -12.40 9.95
CA ARG A 116 -13.08 -13.69 10.52
C ARG A 116 -14.58 -13.73 10.77
N SER A 117 -15.31 -12.66 10.43
CA SER A 117 -16.74 -12.55 10.68
C SER A 117 -17.53 -12.48 9.36
N ARG A 118 -18.85 -12.68 9.47
CA ARG A 118 -19.78 -12.51 8.36
C ARG A 118 -20.78 -11.43 8.74
N LEU A 119 -20.98 -10.47 7.85
CA LEU A 119 -22.00 -9.45 8.02
C LEU A 119 -23.34 -9.96 7.49
N ILE A 120 -24.40 -9.77 8.29
CA ILE A 120 -25.77 -10.15 7.93
C ILE A 120 -26.56 -8.86 7.69
N LEU A 121 -27.06 -8.66 6.48
CA LEU A 121 -27.86 -7.49 6.12
C LEU A 121 -29.16 -7.90 5.42
N PRO A 122 -30.31 -7.34 5.82
CA PRO A 122 -31.57 -7.53 5.10
C PRO A 122 -31.56 -6.70 3.81
N ILE A 123 -31.39 -7.34 2.65
CA ILE A 123 -31.35 -6.69 1.33
C ILE A 123 -32.35 -7.36 0.40
N GLY A 124 -33.30 -6.58 -0.12
CA GLY A 124 -34.40 -7.10 -0.93
C GLY A 124 -35.37 -7.97 -0.12
N GLY A 125 -35.55 -7.67 1.18
CA GLY A 125 -36.44 -8.41 2.07
C GLY A 125 -35.87 -9.73 2.61
N LEU A 126 -34.65 -10.12 2.23
CA LEU A 126 -34.00 -11.35 2.66
C LEU A 126 -32.70 -11.07 3.42
N PRO A 127 -32.40 -11.84 4.48
CA PRO A 127 -31.09 -11.77 5.13
C PRO A 127 -30.01 -12.29 4.17
N ARG A 128 -28.99 -11.47 3.92
CA ARG A 128 -27.85 -11.83 3.09
C ARG A 128 -26.56 -11.80 3.89
N PHE A 129 -25.68 -12.76 3.62
CA PHE A 129 -24.44 -12.97 4.37
C PHE A 129 -23.23 -12.61 3.52
N PHE A 130 -22.41 -11.69 4.01
CA PHE A 130 -21.24 -11.15 3.32
C PHE A 130 -19.95 -11.47 4.10
N SER A 131 -18.91 -11.90 3.38
CA SER A 131 -17.53 -11.91 3.85
C SER A 131 -16.76 -10.74 3.23
N PHE A 132 -15.69 -10.29 3.90
CA PHE A 132 -14.87 -9.17 3.44
C PHE A 132 -13.44 -9.61 3.16
N ARG A 133 -12.92 -9.21 1.99
CA ARG A 133 -11.52 -9.33 1.60
C ARG A 133 -10.93 -7.94 1.49
N PHE A 134 -10.06 -7.59 2.42
CA PHE A 134 -9.36 -6.30 2.44
C PHE A 134 -8.05 -6.39 1.65
N ARG A 135 -7.81 -5.42 0.78
CA ARG A 135 -6.56 -5.22 0.04
C ARG A 135 -6.07 -3.81 0.29
N GLY A 136 -5.12 -3.66 1.19
CA GLY A 136 -4.42 -2.41 1.41
C GLY A 136 -3.41 -2.15 0.29
N SER A 137 -3.83 -1.44 -0.75
CA SER A 137 -3.01 -1.21 -1.96
C SER A 137 -2.92 0.25 -2.40
N GLY A 138 -3.63 1.17 -1.76
CA GLY A 138 -3.51 2.61 -2.05
C GLY A 138 -2.66 3.33 -1.01
N TYR A 139 -1.39 2.94 -0.93
CA TYR A 139 -0.38 3.55 -0.08
C TYR A 139 0.83 3.87 -0.95
N ASP A 140 1.48 5.01 -0.72
CA ASP A 140 2.77 5.27 -1.32
C ASP A 140 3.87 4.39 -0.68
N GLU A 141 5.05 4.33 -1.29
CA GLU A 141 6.14 3.47 -0.79
C GLU A 141 6.58 3.88 0.62
N LYS A 142 6.55 5.18 0.93
CA LYS A 142 6.94 5.72 2.23
C LYS A 142 6.01 5.17 3.32
N MET A 143 4.70 5.31 3.15
CA MET A 143 3.69 4.80 4.06
C MET A 143 3.78 3.28 4.19
N VAL A 144 3.98 2.54 3.09
CA VAL A 144 4.16 1.06 3.15
C VAL A 144 5.35 0.69 4.03
N ARG A 145 6.50 1.35 3.84
CA ARG A 145 7.69 1.08 4.66
C ARG A 145 7.44 1.38 6.13
N ASP A 146 6.81 2.50 6.44
CA ASP A 146 6.54 2.93 7.81
C ASP A 146 5.57 1.96 8.52
N VAL A 147 4.50 1.50 7.86
CA VAL A 147 3.50 0.62 8.49
C VAL A 147 3.89 -0.86 8.51
N GLU A 148 4.75 -1.30 7.59
CA GLU A 148 5.34 -2.65 7.54
C GLU A 148 6.71 -2.73 8.26
N GLY A 149 7.13 -1.67 8.94
CA GLY A 149 8.34 -1.67 9.78
C GLY A 149 9.67 -1.81 9.02
N LEU A 150 9.68 -1.43 7.75
CA LEU A 150 10.86 -1.44 6.89
C LEU A 150 11.65 -0.15 7.06
N GLU A 151 12.96 -0.22 6.85
CA GLU A 151 13.78 0.98 6.69
C GLU A 151 13.27 1.87 5.53
N ALA A 152 13.44 3.18 5.67
CA ALA A 152 12.99 4.19 4.71
C ALA A 152 13.58 4.00 3.29
N SER A 153 12.97 4.66 2.29
CA SER A 153 13.25 4.48 0.85
C SER A 153 14.70 4.73 0.41
N GLY A 154 15.52 5.36 1.26
CA GLY A 154 16.95 5.54 1.02
C GLY A 154 17.83 4.33 1.36
N SER A 155 17.26 3.26 1.90
CA SER A 155 17.98 2.07 2.39
C SER A 155 18.77 1.33 1.29
N ASN A 156 19.68 0.45 1.74
CA ASN A 156 20.29 -0.59 0.92
C ASN A 156 19.28 -1.67 0.50
N TYR A 157 18.20 -1.89 1.26
CA TYR A 157 17.10 -2.80 0.89
C TYR A 157 16.01 -2.03 0.16
N VAL A 158 16.07 -2.09 -1.18
CA VAL A 158 15.33 -1.18 -2.06
C VAL A 158 13.90 -1.60 -2.35
N CYS A 159 13.53 -2.86 -2.10
CA CYS A 159 12.22 -3.38 -2.45
C CYS A 159 11.34 -3.61 -1.21
N THR A 160 10.05 -3.30 -1.34
CA THR A 160 9.03 -3.67 -0.35
C THR A 160 8.52 -5.10 -0.54
N LEU A 161 8.84 -5.74 -1.68
CA LEU A 161 8.30 -7.04 -2.10
C LEU A 161 9.34 -8.17 -2.05
N CYS A 162 10.63 -7.87 -2.22
CA CYS A 162 11.72 -8.84 -2.18
C CYS A 162 12.87 -8.36 -1.29
N ASP A 163 13.88 -9.21 -1.11
CA ASP A 163 15.00 -8.96 -0.18
C ASP A 163 16.27 -8.43 -0.83
N SER A 164 16.22 -8.16 -2.14
CA SER A 164 17.39 -7.72 -2.90
C SER A 164 17.91 -6.38 -2.41
N THR A 165 19.23 -6.31 -2.29
CA THR A 165 19.94 -5.06 -2.03
C THR A 165 20.05 -4.21 -3.30
N ARG A 166 20.38 -2.93 -3.13
CA ARG A 166 20.62 -2.00 -4.23
C ARG A 166 21.66 -2.51 -5.24
N ALA A 167 22.76 -3.06 -4.73
CA ALA A 167 23.84 -3.57 -5.58
C ALA A 167 23.42 -4.82 -6.36
N GLU A 168 22.72 -5.74 -5.70
CA GLU A 168 22.19 -6.96 -6.34
C GLU A 168 21.15 -6.63 -7.41
N ALA A 169 20.23 -5.71 -7.12
CA ALA A 169 19.21 -5.25 -8.07
C ALA A 169 19.80 -4.49 -9.27
N ALA A 170 20.92 -3.78 -9.08
CA ALA A 170 21.64 -3.15 -10.18
C ALA A 170 22.35 -4.19 -11.08
N HIS A 171 22.80 -5.31 -10.52
CA HIS A 171 23.43 -6.39 -11.28
C HIS A 171 22.42 -7.27 -12.02
N ASN A 172 21.32 -7.65 -11.35
CA ASN A 172 20.22 -8.40 -11.94
C ASN A 172 18.92 -7.58 -11.78
N MET A 173 18.43 -7.03 -12.88
CA MET A 173 17.30 -6.08 -12.84
C MET A 173 15.92 -6.75 -12.97
N VAL A 174 15.83 -7.92 -13.60
CA VAL A 174 14.54 -8.46 -14.09
C VAL A 174 14.15 -9.80 -13.48
N LEU A 175 15.07 -10.49 -12.81
CA LEU A 175 14.82 -11.81 -12.24
C LEU A 175 14.80 -11.74 -10.72
N HIS A 176 13.60 -11.49 -10.19
CA HIS A 176 13.29 -11.43 -8.77
C HIS A 176 11.95 -12.12 -8.48
N SER A 177 11.75 -12.58 -7.26
CA SER A 177 10.49 -13.14 -6.77
C SER A 177 9.97 -12.36 -5.57
N ILE A 178 8.65 -12.26 -5.43
CA ILE A 178 8.02 -11.70 -4.23
C ILE A 178 8.26 -12.68 -3.08
N THR A 179 8.88 -12.19 -2.00
CA THR A 179 9.14 -12.98 -0.78
C THR A 179 8.45 -12.36 0.43
N ARG A 180 8.53 -11.03 0.57
CA ARG A 180 8.04 -10.31 1.74
C ARG A 180 6.52 -10.41 1.89
N SER A 181 6.09 -10.57 3.14
CA SER A 181 4.70 -10.51 3.55
C SER A 181 4.59 -9.94 4.97
N HIS A 182 3.41 -9.46 5.34
CA HIS A 182 3.16 -8.92 6.68
C HIS A 182 3.51 -9.92 7.81
N GLN A 183 3.13 -11.20 7.63
CA GLN A 183 3.42 -12.25 8.60
C GLN A 183 4.93 -12.48 8.74
N GLU A 184 5.65 -12.53 7.63
CA GLU A 184 7.10 -12.69 7.65
C GLU A 184 7.79 -11.47 8.29
N ASN A 185 7.33 -10.25 8.01
CA ASN A 185 7.88 -9.04 8.62
C ASN A 185 7.70 -9.05 10.15
N LEU A 186 6.57 -9.55 10.67
CA LEU A 186 6.37 -9.71 12.12
C LEU A 186 7.40 -10.68 12.73
N GLU A 187 7.67 -11.80 12.07
CA GLU A 187 8.65 -12.80 12.51
C GLU A 187 10.09 -12.26 12.43
N ARG A 188 10.42 -11.52 11.37
CA ARG A 188 11.69 -10.82 11.20
C ARG A 188 11.89 -9.78 12.30
N TYR A 189 10.86 -9.02 12.64
CA TYR A 189 10.91 -8.06 13.75
C TYR A 189 11.16 -8.76 15.10
N GLU A 190 10.50 -9.88 15.39
CA GLU A 190 10.78 -10.60 16.64
C GLU A 190 12.21 -11.14 16.69
N THR A 191 12.78 -11.54 15.54
CA THR A 191 14.20 -11.89 15.42
C THR A 191 15.11 -10.69 15.67
N TRP A 192 14.80 -9.53 15.08
CA TRP A 192 15.51 -8.27 15.31
C TRP A 192 15.50 -7.88 16.79
N ARG A 193 14.32 -7.90 17.42
CA ARG A 193 14.13 -7.48 18.81
C ARG A 193 14.80 -8.42 19.81
N THR A 194 14.78 -9.72 19.57
CA THR A 194 15.32 -10.73 20.50
C THR A 194 16.79 -11.04 20.28
N ASN A 195 17.31 -10.80 19.07
CA ASN A 195 18.67 -11.13 18.65
C ASN A 195 19.13 -12.52 19.18
N PRO A 196 18.46 -13.61 18.78
CA PRO A 196 18.68 -14.93 19.38
C PRO A 196 20.07 -15.49 19.09
N PHE A 197 20.75 -14.96 18.06
CA PHE A 197 22.10 -15.37 17.66
C PHE A 197 23.20 -14.46 18.21
N SER A 198 22.86 -13.40 18.97
CA SER A 198 23.81 -12.43 19.51
C SER A 198 24.71 -11.80 18.43
N GLU A 199 24.12 -11.53 17.27
CA GLU A 199 24.80 -10.93 16.12
C GLU A 199 25.10 -9.45 16.36
N THR A 200 26.09 -8.93 15.65
CA THR A 200 26.33 -7.48 15.59
C THR A 200 25.19 -6.76 14.87
N ALA A 201 25.12 -5.44 15.00
CA ALA A 201 24.04 -4.65 14.39
C ALA A 201 23.95 -4.86 12.87
N ASP A 202 25.08 -4.89 12.16
CA ASP A 202 25.12 -5.05 10.71
C ASP A 202 24.73 -6.47 10.26
N GLU A 203 25.20 -7.49 10.97
CA GLU A 203 24.85 -8.90 10.72
C GLU A 203 23.36 -9.15 10.97
N LEU A 204 22.82 -8.63 12.09
CA LEU A 204 21.41 -8.76 12.43
C LEU A 204 20.53 -8.01 11.43
N ARG A 205 20.93 -6.80 11.02
CA ARG A 205 20.25 -6.01 9.99
C ARG A 205 20.20 -6.76 8.67
N ASP A 206 21.28 -7.45 8.30
CA ASP A 206 21.28 -8.29 7.11
C ASP A 206 20.41 -9.53 7.25
N ARG A 207 20.42 -10.20 8.41
CA ARG A 207 19.55 -11.35 8.67
C ARG A 207 18.07 -11.01 8.49
N VAL A 208 17.63 -9.88 9.03
CA VAL A 208 16.23 -9.44 8.96
C VAL A 208 15.90 -8.60 7.73
N LYS A 209 16.89 -8.39 6.84
CA LYS A 209 16.75 -7.64 5.58
C LYS A 209 16.15 -6.24 5.77
N GLY A 210 16.57 -5.54 6.81
CA GLY A 210 16.15 -4.16 7.09
C GLY A 210 14.73 -4.01 7.66
N VAL A 211 14.19 -5.04 8.31
CA VAL A 211 13.02 -4.92 9.20
C VAL A 211 13.50 -4.54 10.60
N SER A 212 13.29 -3.29 11.01
CA SER A 212 13.79 -2.76 12.29
C SER A 212 12.71 -2.21 13.22
N ALA A 213 11.47 -2.12 12.75
CA ALA A 213 10.31 -1.72 13.53
C ALA A 213 9.20 -2.79 13.42
N LYS A 214 8.26 -2.77 14.36
CA LYS A 214 7.17 -3.75 14.36
C LYS A 214 6.10 -3.34 13.35
N PRO A 215 5.78 -4.19 12.34
CA PRO A 215 4.63 -3.95 11.48
C PRO A 215 3.35 -3.84 12.31
N PHE A 216 2.48 -2.90 11.98
CA PHE A 216 1.19 -2.75 12.69
C PHE A 216 -0.04 -2.78 11.79
N LEU A 217 0.11 -2.52 10.48
CA LEU A 217 -0.97 -2.57 9.50
C LEU A 217 -0.54 -3.41 8.29
N GLU A 218 -1.28 -4.48 8.03
CA GLU A 218 -1.02 -5.38 6.91
C GLU A 218 -1.38 -4.75 5.56
N THR A 219 -0.40 -4.70 4.67
CA THR A 219 -0.51 -4.23 3.29
C THR A 219 -0.54 -5.40 2.32
N HIS A 220 -1.11 -5.18 1.13
CA HIS A 220 -1.04 -6.16 0.04
C HIS A 220 0.29 -5.97 -0.71
N PRO A 221 1.09 -7.03 -0.95
CA PRO A 221 2.35 -6.91 -1.70
C PRO A 221 2.08 -6.54 -3.15
N THR A 222 2.18 -5.26 -3.46
CA THR A 222 1.87 -4.68 -4.77
C THR A 222 2.66 -3.38 -5.01
N LEU A 223 2.44 -2.75 -6.16
CA LEU A 223 3.03 -1.46 -6.52
C LEU A 223 1.94 -0.43 -6.74
N ASP A 224 2.15 0.79 -6.25
CA ASP A 224 1.30 1.93 -6.57
C ASP A 224 1.63 2.47 -7.96
N ALA A 225 0.62 2.49 -8.84
CA ALA A 225 0.79 2.90 -10.21
C ALA A 225 1.17 4.38 -10.34
N LEU A 226 0.58 5.25 -9.50
CA LEU A 226 0.79 6.69 -9.59
C LEU A 226 2.22 7.08 -9.21
N HIS A 227 2.67 6.66 -8.04
CA HIS A 227 4.03 6.98 -7.58
C HIS A 227 5.11 6.25 -8.40
N CYS A 228 4.81 5.07 -8.95
CA CYS A 228 5.70 4.41 -9.90
C CYS A 228 5.89 5.25 -11.17
N ASP A 229 4.81 5.78 -11.74
CA ASP A 229 4.86 6.61 -12.94
C ASP A 229 5.63 7.93 -12.68
N ILE A 230 5.30 8.63 -11.59
CA ILE A 230 6.00 9.86 -11.18
C ILE A 230 7.50 9.61 -10.94
N GLY A 231 7.84 8.52 -10.26
CA GLY A 231 9.21 8.12 -9.98
C GLY A 231 10.00 7.85 -11.26
N ASN A 232 9.43 7.06 -12.17
CA ASN A 232 10.04 6.77 -13.47
C ASN A 232 10.21 8.04 -14.30
N ALA A 233 9.16 8.87 -14.42
CA ALA A 233 9.23 10.13 -15.16
C ALA A 233 10.31 11.06 -14.61
N THR A 234 10.47 11.12 -13.28
CA THR A 234 11.53 11.89 -12.61
C THR A 234 12.92 11.35 -12.95
N GLU A 235 13.08 10.04 -13.07
CA GLU A 235 14.35 9.43 -13.47
C GLU A 235 14.69 9.71 -14.93
N PHE A 236 13.71 9.62 -15.83
CA PHE A 236 13.88 10.03 -17.23
C PHE A 236 14.23 11.51 -17.35
N TYR A 237 13.61 12.39 -16.55
CA TYR A 237 13.95 13.81 -16.49
C TYR A 237 15.40 14.06 -16.07
N LYS A 238 15.98 13.23 -15.18
CA LYS A 238 17.42 13.29 -14.86
C LYS A 238 18.27 12.79 -16.01
N ILE A 239 17.89 11.69 -16.66
CA ILE A 239 18.59 11.16 -17.83
C ILE A 239 18.66 12.23 -18.92
N PHE A 240 17.56 12.92 -19.23
CA PHE A 240 17.58 14.01 -20.23
C PHE A 240 18.51 15.17 -19.84
N GLN A 241 18.58 15.54 -18.57
CA GLN A 241 19.55 16.55 -18.10
C GLN A 241 20.99 16.09 -18.30
N ASP A 242 21.29 14.83 -17.96
CA ASP A 242 22.65 14.27 -18.05
C ASP A 242 23.08 14.04 -19.51
N GLU A 243 22.14 13.72 -20.42
CA GLU A 243 22.39 13.59 -21.86
C GLU A 243 22.69 14.96 -22.51
N ILE A 244 21.99 16.04 -22.13
CA ILE A 244 22.33 17.41 -22.57
C ILE A 244 23.76 17.79 -22.17
N GLY A 245 24.21 17.33 -21.01
CA GLY A 245 25.53 17.60 -20.47
C GLY A 245 26.64 16.66 -20.94
N GLU A 246 26.31 15.62 -21.72
CA GLU A 246 27.20 14.52 -22.09
C GLU A 246 27.99 13.97 -20.88
N VAL A 247 27.31 13.74 -19.75
CA VAL A 247 27.94 13.35 -18.46
C VAL A 247 28.75 12.05 -18.58
N PHE A 248 28.42 11.19 -19.55
CA PHE A 248 29.21 10.00 -19.87
C PHE A 248 30.65 10.32 -20.34
N GLN A 249 30.91 11.51 -20.89
CA GLN A 249 32.24 11.99 -21.26
C GLN A 249 32.92 12.74 -20.11
N LYS A 250 32.16 13.52 -19.33
CA LYS A 250 32.64 14.33 -18.21
C LYS A 250 31.93 13.92 -16.92
N THR A 251 32.55 13.00 -16.19
CA THR A 251 31.92 12.28 -15.07
C THR A 251 31.68 13.11 -13.81
N ASN A 252 32.29 14.29 -13.67
CA ASN A 252 32.18 15.15 -12.49
C ASN A 252 31.83 16.60 -12.85
N PRO A 253 30.62 16.88 -13.36
CA PRO A 253 30.19 18.24 -13.67
C PRO A 253 29.90 19.04 -12.39
N THR A 254 30.13 20.34 -12.47
CA THR A 254 29.83 21.28 -11.39
C THR A 254 28.34 21.49 -11.21
N ARG A 255 27.95 22.03 -10.05
CA ARG A 255 26.54 22.37 -9.75
C ARG A 255 25.99 23.44 -10.71
N GLU A 256 26.83 24.35 -11.17
CA GLU A 256 26.45 25.43 -12.11
C GLU A 256 26.16 24.87 -13.50
N GLU A 257 27.01 23.96 -14.00
CA GLU A 257 26.78 23.25 -15.27
C GLU A 257 25.46 22.45 -15.22
N ARG A 258 25.24 21.67 -14.17
CA ARG A 258 23.98 20.93 -13.98
C ARG A 258 22.75 21.85 -13.94
N ARG A 259 22.86 23.02 -13.31
CA ARG A 259 21.77 24.02 -13.29
C ARG A 259 21.52 24.58 -14.70
N SER A 260 22.58 24.82 -15.47
CA SER A 260 22.48 25.29 -16.86
C SER A 260 21.76 24.27 -17.75
N TRP A 261 22.12 22.98 -17.67
CA TRP A 261 21.47 21.91 -18.44
C TRP A 261 20.00 21.73 -18.08
N ARG A 262 19.66 21.82 -16.78
CA ARG A 262 18.27 21.83 -16.34
C ARG A 262 17.49 22.99 -16.94
N ALA A 263 18.02 24.22 -16.85
CA ALA A 263 17.35 25.38 -17.43
C ALA A 263 17.19 25.27 -18.96
N ALA A 264 18.15 24.63 -19.65
CA ALA A 264 18.05 24.36 -21.07
C ALA A 264 16.94 23.33 -21.39
N LEU A 265 16.85 22.25 -20.61
CA LEU A 265 15.78 21.25 -20.74
C LEU A 265 14.40 21.87 -20.46
N ASP A 266 14.27 22.60 -19.36
CA ASP A 266 13.02 23.25 -18.94
C ASP A 266 12.52 24.28 -19.96
N LYS A 267 13.43 24.90 -20.72
CA LYS A 267 13.07 25.83 -21.80
C LYS A 267 12.57 25.10 -23.06
N GLN A 268 12.99 23.86 -23.26
CA GLN A 268 12.68 23.08 -24.46
C GLN A 268 11.35 22.31 -24.33
N LEU A 269 10.99 21.90 -23.11
CA LEU A 269 9.70 21.28 -22.78
C LEU A 269 8.56 22.31 -22.75
#